data_AF-A0AAJ6ND96-F1
#
_entry.id   AF-A0AAJ6ND96-F1
#
_cell.length_a   1.000
_cell.length_b   1.000
_cell.length_c   1.000
_cell.angle_alpha   90.00
_cell.angle_beta   90.00
_cell.angle_gamma   90.00
#
_symmetry.space_group_name_H-M   'P 1'
#
loop_
_entity.id
_entity.type
_entity.pdbx_description
1 polymer ?
#
loop_
_entity_poly.entity_id
_entity_poly.type
_entity_poly.pdbx_seq_one_letter_code
_entity_poly.pdbx_strand_id
1 'polypeptide(L)'
;MAKETIQLTKEEKTLFESLSVVQKQNMEFALMRYCTTEWQKVAMIVVKTIESYYPELSEMSGVFVQQIAELVEKGELLSKGNLNKIRFSEVKLKSKDINKNLIRLSEDERYKNYVKHIAYDNYSEARKCLESITDDLRVSLGGIYMFIGDTYYREKNYTKTKEYYLLAIKVSSGFFFEIEYADLLAYKLGEFEEAETIANKIIKECLENPFEKIEGDFSSQYYQSRSKDIIKDINRMKNKHR
;
A
#
# COMPACT_ATOMS: atom_id res chain seq x y z
N MET A 1 15.58 -32.81 12.68
CA MET A 1 16.64 -31.97 13.27
C MET A 1 16.00 -31.17 14.39
N ALA A 2 16.63 -31.09 15.57
CA ALA A 2 16.10 -30.31 16.68
C ALA A 2 16.04 -28.82 16.28
N LYS A 3 14.94 -28.15 16.61
CA LYS A 3 14.75 -26.71 16.39
C LYS A 3 15.71 -25.97 17.31
N GLU A 4 16.78 -25.39 16.75
CA GLU A 4 17.65 -24.49 17.53
C GLU A 4 16.88 -23.19 17.77
N THR A 5 16.50 -22.95 19.03
CA THR A 5 15.84 -21.71 19.44
C THR A 5 16.84 -20.55 19.37
N ILE A 6 16.46 -19.44 18.73
CA ILE A 6 17.28 -18.22 18.72
C ILE A 6 17.29 -17.62 20.12
N GLN A 7 18.48 -17.27 20.63
CA GLN A 7 18.63 -16.58 21.91
C GLN A 7 18.41 -15.07 21.70
N LEU A 8 17.21 -14.61 22.04
CA LEU A 8 16.87 -13.19 22.08
C LEU A 8 17.23 -12.58 23.44
N THR A 9 17.58 -11.30 23.46
CA THR A 9 17.62 -10.55 24.73
C THR A 9 16.22 -10.45 25.34
N LYS A 10 16.13 -10.03 26.60
CA LYS A 10 14.84 -9.82 27.26
C LYS A 10 14.04 -8.72 26.56
N GLU A 11 14.67 -7.62 26.14
CA GLU A 11 14.01 -6.55 25.40
C GLU A 11 13.53 -7.05 24.03
N GLU A 12 14.40 -7.72 23.27
CA GLU A 12 14.06 -8.23 21.94
C GLU A 12 12.90 -9.23 21.99
N LYS A 13 12.91 -10.13 22.98
CA LYS A 13 11.81 -11.08 23.17
C LYS A 13 10.49 -10.37 23.46
N THR A 14 10.52 -9.38 24.36
CA THR A 14 9.32 -8.60 24.71
C THR A 14 8.77 -7.85 23.50
N LEU A 15 9.66 -7.21 22.73
CA LEU A 15 9.30 -6.53 21.49
C LEU A 15 8.69 -7.52 20.50
N PHE A 16 9.38 -8.63 20.23
CA PHE A 16 8.93 -9.66 19.28
C PHE A 16 7.56 -10.25 19.62
N GLU A 17 7.29 -10.47 20.91
CA GLU A 17 6.00 -10.96 21.39
C GLU A 17 4.90 -9.90 21.28
N SER A 18 5.24 -8.61 21.39
CA SER A 18 4.30 -7.49 21.24
C SER A 18 3.95 -7.16 19.77
N LEU A 19 4.78 -7.58 18.81
CA LEU A 19 4.51 -7.32 17.39
C LEU A 19 3.24 -8.03 16.93
N SER A 20 2.36 -7.27 16.27
CA SER A 20 1.17 -7.83 15.61
C SER A 20 1.56 -8.76 14.47
N VAL A 21 0.62 -9.62 14.06
CA VAL A 21 0.81 -10.53 12.92
C VAL A 21 1.19 -9.74 11.66
N VAL A 22 0.57 -8.58 11.43
CA VAL A 22 0.84 -7.71 10.28
C VAL A 22 2.25 -7.13 10.35
N GLN A 23 2.70 -6.68 11.52
CA GLN A 23 4.06 -6.16 11.69
C GLN A 23 5.11 -7.25 11.39
N LYS A 24 4.90 -8.48 11.86
CA LYS A 24 5.78 -9.61 11.55
C LYS A 24 5.84 -9.90 10.06
N GLN A 25 4.69 -9.96 9.38
CA GLN A 25 4.62 -10.14 7.93
C GLN A 25 5.33 -9.03 7.15
N ASN A 26 5.22 -7.78 7.60
CA ASN A 26 5.94 -6.66 6.99
C ASN A 26 7.46 -6.80 7.13
N MET A 27 7.93 -7.22 8.31
CA MET A 27 9.35 -7.52 8.54
C MET A 27 9.83 -8.67 7.65
N GLU A 28 9.05 -9.76 7.54
CA GLU A 28 9.35 -10.87 6.62
C GLU A 28 9.50 -10.38 5.19
N PHE A 29 8.56 -9.56 4.71
CA PHE A 29 8.61 -8.99 3.37
C PHE A 29 9.85 -8.12 3.14
N ALA A 30 10.18 -7.26 4.10
CA ALA A 30 11.37 -6.40 4.04
C ALA A 30 12.67 -7.23 3.99
N LEU A 31 12.77 -8.28 4.80
CA LEU A 31 13.90 -9.22 4.79
C LEU A 31 14.05 -9.94 3.45
N MET A 32 12.92 -10.42 2.91
CA MET A 32 12.90 -11.19 1.65
C MET A 32 13.33 -10.34 0.44
N ARG A 33 13.14 -9.01 0.47
CA ARG A 33 13.64 -8.10 -0.58
C ARG A 33 15.15 -8.11 -0.75
N TYR A 34 15.90 -8.40 0.31
CA TYR A 34 17.36 -8.50 0.26
C TYR A 34 17.88 -9.92 0.08
N CYS A 35 16.99 -10.92 0.12
CA CYS A 35 17.34 -12.31 -0.12
C CYS A 35 17.40 -12.61 -1.63
N THR A 36 18.36 -13.44 -2.03
CA THR A 36 18.60 -13.87 -3.41
C THR A 36 18.70 -15.40 -3.47
N THR A 37 18.85 -15.96 -4.66
CA THR A 37 19.11 -17.40 -4.81
C THR A 37 20.56 -17.80 -4.54
N GLU A 38 21.44 -16.83 -4.28
CA GLU A 38 22.81 -17.06 -3.85
C GLU A 38 22.91 -16.96 -2.33
N TRP A 39 23.90 -17.65 -1.75
CA TRP A 39 24.14 -17.59 -0.31
C TRP A 39 24.58 -16.18 0.11
N GLN A 40 23.87 -15.60 1.08
CA GLN A 40 24.14 -14.27 1.59
C GLN A 40 24.27 -14.29 3.11
N LYS A 41 25.17 -13.46 3.65
CA LYS A 41 25.35 -13.32 5.09
C LYS A 41 24.06 -12.79 5.73
N VAL A 42 23.60 -13.48 6.79
CA VAL A 42 22.43 -13.07 7.57
C VAL A 42 22.62 -11.66 8.11
N ALA A 43 23.79 -11.34 8.67
CA ALA A 43 24.10 -10.01 9.18
C ALA A 43 23.92 -8.91 8.10
N MET A 44 24.28 -9.17 6.85
CA MET A 44 24.12 -8.19 5.76
C MET A 44 22.64 -7.94 5.44
N ILE A 45 21.83 -9.01 5.37
CA ILE A 45 20.39 -8.90 5.12
C ILE A 45 19.71 -8.10 6.24
N VAL A 46 20.04 -8.43 7.50
CA VAL A 46 19.49 -7.76 8.68
C VAL A 46 19.85 -6.28 8.70
N VAL A 47 21.14 -5.93 8.54
CA VAL A 47 21.58 -4.52 8.53
C VAL A 47 20.89 -3.72 7.43
N LYS A 48 20.86 -4.23 6.19
CA LYS A 48 20.17 -3.54 5.09
C LYS A 48 18.68 -3.33 5.35
N THR A 49 18.04 -4.32 5.96
CA THR A 49 16.61 -4.25 6.30
C THR A 49 16.34 -3.20 7.36
N ILE A 50 17.13 -3.20 8.43
CA ILE A 50 17.04 -2.20 9.51
C ILE A 50 17.27 -0.80 8.94
N GLU A 51 18.37 -0.57 8.24
CA GLU A 51 18.74 0.76 7.73
C GLU A 51 17.68 1.33 6.77
N SER A 52 17.01 0.47 6.00
CA SER A 52 16.06 0.91 4.96
C SER A 52 14.62 1.02 5.45
N TYR A 53 14.21 0.22 6.45
CA TYR A 53 12.79 0.11 6.84
C TYR A 53 12.53 0.30 8.34
N TYR A 54 13.52 0.08 9.20
CA TYR A 54 13.36 0.09 10.66
C TYR A 54 14.58 0.70 11.38
N PRO A 55 15.02 1.92 11.04
CA PRO A 55 16.22 2.52 11.63
C PRO A 55 16.12 2.66 13.16
N GLU A 56 14.91 2.81 13.69
CA GLU A 56 14.61 2.85 15.12
C GLU A 56 14.87 1.52 15.86
N LEU A 57 15.02 0.40 15.13
CA LEU A 57 15.26 -0.94 15.67
C LEU A 57 16.71 -1.40 15.47
N SER A 58 17.66 -0.47 15.31
CA SER A 58 19.07 -0.79 15.02
C SER A 58 19.77 -1.64 16.09
N GLU A 59 19.35 -1.54 17.35
CA GLU A 59 19.88 -2.34 18.46
C GLU A 59 19.17 -3.70 18.61
N MET A 60 18.07 -3.94 17.88
CA MET A 60 17.17 -5.10 18.04
C MET A 60 17.36 -6.17 16.95
N SER A 61 18.61 -6.41 16.55
CA SER A 61 18.93 -7.29 15.42
C SER A 61 18.42 -8.73 15.59
N GLY A 62 18.29 -9.23 16.82
CA GLY A 62 17.78 -10.57 17.13
C GLY A 62 16.33 -10.76 16.69
N VAL A 63 15.49 -9.72 16.76
CA VAL A 63 14.09 -9.76 16.29
C VAL A 63 14.02 -10.13 14.80
N PHE A 64 14.91 -9.57 13.99
CA PHE A 64 15.00 -9.86 12.55
C PHE A 64 15.57 -11.26 12.28
N VAL A 65 16.53 -11.71 13.10
CA VAL A 65 17.10 -13.06 12.98
C VAL A 65 16.06 -14.12 13.34
N GLN A 66 15.23 -13.86 14.33
CA GLN A 66 14.09 -14.71 14.67
C GLN A 66 13.09 -14.80 13.49
N GLN A 67 12.79 -13.70 12.82
CA GLN A 67 11.96 -13.72 11.59
C GLN A 67 12.62 -14.53 10.47
N ILE A 68 13.94 -14.39 10.25
CA ILE A 68 14.67 -15.24 9.29
C ILE A 68 14.56 -16.73 9.67
N ALA A 69 14.68 -17.07 10.95
CA ALA A 69 14.54 -18.45 11.42
C ALA A 69 13.13 -19.02 11.13
N GLU A 70 12.09 -18.22 11.32
CA GLU A 70 10.71 -18.58 10.97
C GLU A 70 10.55 -18.79 9.46
N LEU A 71 11.14 -17.96 8.61
CA LEU A 71 11.16 -18.14 7.15
C LEU A 71 11.90 -19.40 6.70
N VAL A 72 12.98 -19.76 7.40
CA VAL A 72 13.70 -21.02 7.17
C VAL A 72 12.84 -22.22 7.58
N GLU A 73 12.15 -22.14 8.72
CA GLU A 73 11.24 -23.19 9.21
C GLU A 73 10.05 -23.41 8.26
N LYS A 74 9.48 -22.33 7.70
CA LYS A 74 8.46 -22.37 6.65
C LYS A 74 8.98 -22.96 5.32
N GLY A 75 10.31 -23.09 5.18
CA GLY A 75 10.95 -23.57 3.96
C GLY A 75 10.97 -22.55 2.82
N GLU A 76 10.79 -21.26 3.13
CA GLU A 76 10.93 -20.17 2.18
C GLU A 76 12.41 -19.83 1.94
N LEU A 77 13.20 -19.90 3.01
CA LEU A 77 14.65 -19.78 3.00
C LEU A 77 15.33 -21.11 3.28
N LEU A 78 16.51 -21.29 2.69
CA LEU A 78 17.48 -22.30 3.09
C LEU A 78 18.54 -21.61 3.95
N SER A 79 19.00 -22.26 5.01
CA SER A 79 20.07 -21.76 5.88
C SER A 79 21.31 -22.65 5.86
N LYS A 80 22.47 -22.03 6.11
CA LYS A 80 23.75 -22.70 6.35
C LYS A 80 24.44 -22.01 7.54
N GLY A 81 24.91 -22.81 8.50
CA GLY A 81 25.51 -22.31 9.75
C GLY A 81 24.50 -22.27 10.90
N ASN A 82 24.89 -21.61 11.99
CA ASN A 82 24.05 -21.47 13.19
C ASN A 82 23.48 -20.04 13.25
N LEU A 83 22.16 -19.89 13.09
CA LEU A 83 21.51 -18.57 13.02
C LEU A 83 21.72 -17.71 14.30
N ASN A 84 22.04 -18.31 15.46
CA ASN A 84 22.48 -17.57 16.66
C ASN A 84 23.81 -16.83 16.48
N LYS A 85 24.58 -17.17 15.45
CA LYS A 85 25.88 -16.59 15.12
C LYS A 85 25.79 -15.87 13.77
N ILE A 86 25.01 -14.78 13.72
CA ILE A 86 24.58 -14.10 12.47
C ILE A 86 25.72 -13.75 11.50
N ARG A 87 26.92 -13.43 12.00
CA ARG A 87 28.09 -13.09 11.18
C ARG A 87 28.66 -14.29 10.42
N PHE A 88 28.36 -15.50 10.90
CA PHE A 88 28.87 -16.77 10.38
C PHE A 88 27.79 -17.61 9.69
N SER A 89 26.58 -17.06 9.57
CA SER A 89 25.44 -17.74 8.97
C SER A 89 25.02 -17.13 7.66
N GLU A 90 24.51 -17.98 6.79
CA GLU A 90 24.10 -17.64 5.45
C GLU A 90 22.70 -18.15 5.19
N VAL A 91 21.94 -17.38 4.41
CA VAL A 91 20.63 -17.79 3.90
C VAL A 91 20.54 -17.54 2.41
N LYS A 92 19.64 -18.26 1.75
CA LYS A 92 19.24 -18.01 0.37
C LYS A 92 17.79 -18.43 0.14
N LEU A 93 17.17 -17.88 -0.90
CA LEU A 93 15.86 -18.32 -1.37
C LEU A 93 15.91 -19.77 -1.84
N LYS A 94 14.87 -20.55 -1.51
CA LYS A 94 14.77 -21.95 -1.94
C LYS A 94 14.60 -22.10 -3.47
N SER A 95 13.92 -21.17 -4.12
CA SER A 95 13.75 -21.15 -5.58
C SER A 95 13.70 -19.73 -6.15
N LYS A 96 14.02 -19.58 -7.44
CA LYS A 96 13.87 -18.32 -8.19
C LYS A 96 12.40 -17.86 -8.28
N ASP A 97 11.46 -18.79 -8.21
CA ASP A 97 10.03 -18.51 -8.34
C ASP A 97 9.43 -17.86 -7.10
N ILE A 98 10.03 -18.08 -5.91
CA ILE A 98 9.64 -17.37 -4.69
C ILE A 98 9.89 -15.87 -4.85
N ASN A 99 11.02 -15.48 -5.47
CA ASN A 99 11.31 -14.07 -5.72
C ASN A 99 10.34 -13.47 -6.76
N LYS A 100 10.01 -14.22 -7.82
CA LYS A 100 9.01 -13.78 -8.80
C LYS A 100 7.64 -13.62 -8.19
N ASN A 101 7.24 -14.49 -7.27
CA ASN A 101 5.97 -14.36 -6.55
C ASN A 101 6.03 -13.21 -5.54
N LEU A 102 7.12 -12.95 -4.83
CA LEU A 102 7.23 -11.78 -3.93
C LEU A 102 7.31 -10.44 -4.67
N ILE A 103 8.02 -10.39 -5.80
CA ILE A 103 8.12 -9.22 -6.68
C ILE A 103 6.80 -9.02 -7.45
N ARG A 104 6.20 -10.06 -8.04
CA ARG A 104 4.84 -9.94 -8.63
C ARG A 104 3.83 -9.57 -7.57
N LEU A 105 3.90 -10.14 -6.37
CA LEU A 105 2.92 -9.84 -5.34
C LEU A 105 3.18 -8.51 -4.61
N SER A 106 4.28 -7.83 -4.96
CA SER A 106 4.47 -6.39 -4.70
C SER A 106 3.77 -5.48 -5.71
N GLU A 107 3.31 -6.03 -6.84
CA GLU A 107 2.48 -5.35 -7.86
C GLU A 107 1.07 -5.96 -8.02
N ASP A 108 0.79 -7.13 -7.45
CA ASP A 108 -0.35 -7.99 -7.80
C ASP A 108 -0.93 -8.68 -6.54
N GLU A 109 -2.25 -8.88 -6.49
CA GLU A 109 -3.10 -9.55 -5.46
C GLU A 109 -2.79 -9.44 -3.94
N ARG A 110 -1.55 -9.60 -3.43
CA ARG A 110 -1.23 -9.48 -1.99
C ARG A 110 -1.18 -8.03 -1.52
N TYR A 111 -0.74 -7.07 -2.33
CA TYR A 111 -0.91 -5.65 -1.98
C TYR A 111 -2.40 -5.29 -1.92
N LYS A 112 -3.21 -5.81 -2.85
CA LYS A 112 -4.69 -5.70 -2.78
C LYS A 112 -5.26 -6.39 -1.55
N ASN A 113 -4.79 -7.58 -1.18
CA ASN A 113 -5.23 -8.29 0.04
C ASN A 113 -4.66 -7.70 1.34
N TYR A 114 -3.51 -7.04 1.32
CA TYR A 114 -2.89 -6.32 2.43
C TYR A 114 -3.63 -5.00 2.67
N VAL A 115 -3.92 -4.25 1.61
CA VAL A 115 -4.84 -3.11 1.65
C VAL A 115 -6.23 -3.58 2.07
N LYS A 116 -6.73 -4.75 1.60
CA LYS A 116 -8.00 -5.33 2.04
C LYS A 116 -7.96 -5.71 3.52
N HIS A 117 -6.96 -6.41 4.03
CA HIS A 117 -6.90 -6.81 5.45
C HIS A 117 -6.65 -5.62 6.39
N ILE A 118 -5.85 -4.63 6.00
CA ILE A 118 -5.70 -3.38 6.76
C ILE A 118 -6.99 -2.53 6.68
N ALA A 119 -7.68 -2.51 5.54
CA ALA A 119 -8.91 -1.74 5.35
C ALA A 119 -10.16 -2.38 5.97
N TYR A 120 -10.22 -3.70 6.11
CA TYR A 120 -11.39 -4.40 6.63
C TYR A 120 -11.28 -4.76 8.11
N ASP A 121 -10.10 -5.14 8.62
CA ASP A 121 -9.99 -5.69 9.98
C ASP A 121 -9.43 -4.69 11.02
N ASN A 122 -8.83 -3.57 10.60
CA ASN A 122 -8.22 -2.63 11.57
C ASN A 122 -8.17 -1.15 11.12
N TYR A 123 -9.18 -0.72 10.35
CA TYR A 123 -9.27 0.62 9.79
C TYR A 123 -9.19 1.75 10.83
N SER A 124 -9.74 1.55 12.03
CA SER A 124 -9.71 2.56 13.10
C SER A 124 -8.31 2.78 13.66
N GLU A 125 -7.47 1.74 13.73
CA GLU A 125 -6.08 1.83 14.19
C GLU A 125 -5.17 2.40 13.10
N ALA A 126 -5.32 1.93 11.85
CA ALA A 126 -4.59 2.49 10.71
C ALA A 126 -4.89 3.99 10.54
N ARG A 127 -6.16 4.38 10.69
CA ARG A 127 -6.60 5.78 10.67
C ARG A 127 -5.97 6.61 11.79
N LYS A 128 -5.91 6.11 13.02
CA LYS A 128 -5.25 6.81 14.15
C LYS A 128 -3.77 7.04 13.90
N CYS A 129 -3.07 6.04 13.35
CA CYS A 129 -1.67 6.21 12.96
C CYS A 129 -1.53 7.24 11.83
N LEU A 130 -2.38 7.19 10.80
CA LEU A 130 -2.29 8.07 9.63
C LEU A 130 -2.72 9.52 9.91
N GLU A 131 -3.65 9.76 10.83
CA GLU A 131 -4.07 11.10 11.26
C GLU A 131 -2.96 11.87 12.02
N SER A 132 -1.92 11.18 12.50
CA SER A 132 -0.80 11.78 13.24
C SER A 132 0.41 12.20 12.37
N ILE A 133 0.34 12.09 11.04
CA ILE A 133 1.52 12.17 10.15
C ILE A 133 1.46 13.38 9.21
N THR A 134 2.65 13.83 8.77
CA THR A 134 2.98 15.00 7.93
C THR A 134 2.30 15.01 6.54
N ASP A 135 2.32 16.17 5.86
CA ASP A 135 1.62 16.42 4.60
C ASP A 135 1.97 15.43 3.46
N ASP A 136 3.22 14.94 3.38
CA ASP A 136 3.67 14.00 2.34
C ASP A 136 2.95 12.64 2.36
N LEU A 137 2.40 12.23 3.51
CA LEU A 137 1.62 10.99 3.64
C LEU A 137 0.11 11.17 3.45
N ARG A 138 -0.39 12.41 3.33
CA ARG A 138 -1.81 12.67 3.01
C ARG A 138 -2.18 12.19 1.61
N VAL A 139 -1.29 12.38 0.64
CA VAL A 139 -1.44 11.84 -0.73
C VAL A 139 -1.55 10.32 -0.70
N SER A 140 -0.73 9.67 0.15
CA SER A 140 -0.77 8.22 0.33
C SER A 140 -2.10 7.76 0.96
N LEU A 141 -2.64 8.51 1.92
CA LEU A 141 -3.93 8.21 2.55
C LEU A 141 -5.11 8.35 1.57
N GLY A 142 -5.10 9.40 0.73
CA GLY A 142 -6.09 9.58 -0.33
C GLY A 142 -6.11 8.39 -1.29
N GLY A 143 -4.93 7.94 -1.73
CA GLY A 143 -4.77 6.73 -2.54
C GLY A 143 -5.34 5.47 -1.87
N ILE A 144 -5.09 5.28 -0.57
CA ILE A 144 -5.63 4.14 0.19
C ILE A 144 -7.16 4.16 0.19
N TYR A 145 -7.80 5.29 0.53
CA TYR A 145 -9.26 5.38 0.53
C TYR A 145 -9.85 5.13 -0.86
N MET A 146 -9.20 5.63 -1.91
CA MET A 146 -9.63 5.36 -3.27
C MET A 146 -9.53 3.87 -3.61
N PHE A 147 -8.45 3.17 -3.27
CA PHE A 147 -8.34 1.73 -3.51
C PHE A 147 -9.40 0.91 -2.76
N ILE A 148 -9.81 1.35 -1.58
CA ILE A 148 -10.93 0.76 -0.85
C ILE A 148 -12.24 1.02 -1.61
N GLY A 149 -12.46 2.27 -2.05
CA GLY A 149 -13.59 2.64 -2.91
C GLY A 149 -13.69 1.79 -4.17
N ASP A 150 -12.57 1.58 -4.87
CA ASP A 150 -12.48 0.73 -6.07
C ASP A 150 -12.83 -0.73 -5.79
N THR A 151 -12.51 -1.22 -4.60
CA THR A 151 -12.87 -2.58 -4.19
C THR A 151 -14.37 -2.72 -4.08
N TYR A 152 -15.04 -1.76 -3.42
CA TYR A 152 -16.50 -1.71 -3.38
C TYR A 152 -17.11 -1.44 -4.76
N TYR A 153 -16.43 -0.69 -5.63
CA TYR A 153 -16.91 -0.40 -6.98
C TYR A 153 -17.00 -1.69 -7.82
N ARG A 154 -15.97 -2.54 -7.72
CA ARG A 154 -15.93 -3.86 -8.38
C ARG A 154 -17.02 -4.79 -7.86
N GLU A 155 -17.36 -4.68 -6.58
CA GLU A 155 -18.48 -5.38 -5.94
C GLU A 155 -19.86 -4.76 -6.24
N LYS A 156 -19.88 -3.67 -7.03
CA LYS A 156 -21.08 -2.88 -7.36
C LYS A 156 -21.77 -2.26 -6.13
N ASN A 157 -21.05 -2.09 -5.02
CA ASN A 157 -21.54 -1.39 -3.84
C ASN A 157 -21.23 0.11 -3.95
N TYR A 158 -21.96 0.78 -4.84
CA TYR A 158 -21.69 2.18 -5.20
C TYR A 158 -21.92 3.16 -4.04
N THR A 159 -22.80 2.84 -3.09
CA THR A 159 -22.97 3.64 -1.87
C THR A 159 -21.69 3.70 -1.05
N LYS A 160 -21.07 2.54 -0.79
CA LYS A 160 -19.78 2.51 -0.07
C LYS A 160 -18.64 3.09 -0.91
N THR A 161 -18.62 2.86 -2.22
CA THR A 161 -17.64 3.53 -3.08
C THR A 161 -17.73 5.05 -2.94
N LYS A 162 -18.95 5.61 -2.97
CA LYS A 162 -19.20 7.05 -2.79
C LYS A 162 -18.61 7.55 -1.48
N GLU A 163 -18.87 6.85 -0.37
CA GLU A 163 -18.34 7.19 0.95
C GLU A 163 -16.80 7.26 0.95
N TYR A 164 -16.12 6.25 0.39
CA TYR A 164 -14.65 6.20 0.40
C TYR A 164 -13.99 7.18 -0.58
N TYR A 165 -14.59 7.44 -1.73
CA TYR A 165 -14.09 8.48 -2.63
C TYR A 165 -14.20 9.87 -2.02
N LEU A 166 -15.30 10.16 -1.30
CA LEU A 166 -15.42 11.41 -0.52
C LEU A 166 -14.36 11.52 0.59
N LEU A 167 -14.04 10.41 1.26
CA LEU A 167 -12.95 10.39 2.23
C LEU A 167 -11.59 10.66 1.57
N ALA A 168 -11.33 10.11 0.38
CA ALA A 168 -10.11 10.37 -0.39
C ALA A 168 -9.96 11.85 -0.73
N ILE A 169 -11.02 12.47 -1.28
CA ILE A 169 -11.06 13.91 -1.61
C ILE A 169 -10.84 14.77 -0.35
N LYS A 170 -11.42 14.37 0.79
CA LYS A 170 -11.30 15.13 2.03
C LYS A 170 -9.87 15.16 2.58
N VAL A 171 -9.09 14.09 2.39
CA VAL A 171 -7.72 14.00 2.92
C VAL A 171 -6.65 14.39 1.92
N SER A 172 -6.95 14.37 0.62
CA SER A 172 -6.03 14.72 -0.45
C SER A 172 -6.75 15.56 -1.51
N SER A 173 -6.28 16.78 -1.73
CA SER A 173 -6.89 17.76 -2.63
C SER A 173 -6.43 17.61 -4.09
N GLY A 174 -6.45 16.38 -4.62
CA GLY A 174 -6.01 16.07 -5.98
C GLY A 174 -7.19 15.90 -6.95
N PHE A 175 -7.06 16.42 -8.18
CA PHE A 175 -8.08 16.26 -9.23
C PHE A 175 -8.37 14.81 -9.58
N PHE A 176 -7.40 13.92 -9.39
CA PHE A 176 -7.58 12.50 -9.62
C PHE A 176 -8.77 11.94 -8.83
N PHE A 177 -8.85 12.20 -7.53
CA PHE A 177 -9.95 11.70 -6.70
C PHE A 177 -11.30 12.33 -7.07
N GLU A 178 -11.30 13.62 -7.42
CA GLU A 178 -12.51 14.33 -7.83
C GLU A 178 -13.05 13.82 -9.18
N ILE A 179 -12.17 13.48 -10.14
CA ILE A 179 -12.57 12.89 -11.42
C ILE A 179 -13.19 11.51 -11.22
N GLU A 180 -12.54 10.62 -10.47
CA GLU A 180 -13.06 9.27 -10.24
C GLU A 180 -14.42 9.32 -9.52
N TYR A 181 -14.58 10.29 -8.61
CA TYR A 181 -15.87 10.56 -7.96
C TYR A 181 -16.93 11.11 -8.92
N ALA A 182 -16.59 12.07 -9.79
CA ALA A 182 -17.51 12.57 -10.82
C ALA A 182 -17.95 11.46 -11.80
N ASP A 183 -17.04 10.56 -12.17
CA ASP A 183 -17.33 9.38 -12.99
C ASP A 183 -18.32 8.43 -12.29
N LEU A 184 -18.11 8.14 -11.00
CA LEU A 184 -19.03 7.34 -10.20
C LEU A 184 -20.44 7.95 -10.19
N LEU A 185 -20.53 9.25 -9.88
CA LEU A 185 -21.79 9.99 -9.81
C LEU A 185 -22.54 9.93 -11.14
N ALA A 186 -21.87 10.25 -12.25
CA ALA A 186 -22.48 10.29 -13.57
C ALA A 186 -22.89 8.91 -14.07
N TYR A 187 -21.97 7.93 -14.07
CA TYR A 187 -22.19 6.68 -14.78
C TYR A 187 -22.83 5.57 -13.97
N LYS A 188 -22.76 5.64 -12.62
CA LYS A 188 -23.29 4.58 -11.74
C LYS A 188 -24.46 5.01 -10.89
N LEU A 189 -24.47 6.26 -10.44
CA LEU A 189 -25.49 6.77 -9.53
C LEU A 189 -26.55 7.64 -10.24
N GLY A 190 -26.26 8.15 -11.45
CA GLY A 190 -27.16 9.03 -12.19
C GLY A 190 -27.28 10.43 -11.56
N GLU A 191 -26.35 10.80 -10.68
CA GLU A 191 -26.31 12.06 -9.96
C GLU A 191 -25.65 13.16 -10.82
N PHE A 192 -26.31 13.48 -11.94
CA PHE A 192 -25.70 14.28 -13.01
C PHE A 192 -25.34 15.71 -12.61
N GLU A 193 -26.13 16.36 -11.76
CA GLU A 193 -25.90 17.76 -11.37
C GLU A 193 -24.63 17.90 -10.52
N GLU A 194 -24.42 17.00 -9.56
CA GLU A 194 -23.22 16.98 -8.71
C GLU A 194 -21.98 16.64 -9.57
N ALA A 195 -22.07 15.63 -10.44
CA ALA A 195 -20.99 15.26 -11.34
C ALA A 195 -20.57 16.41 -12.27
N GLU A 196 -21.54 17.12 -12.86
CA GLU A 196 -21.30 18.27 -13.73
C GLU A 196 -20.68 19.44 -12.97
N THR A 197 -21.09 19.67 -11.71
CA THR A 197 -20.51 20.70 -10.84
C THR A 197 -19.02 20.44 -10.60
N ILE A 198 -18.66 19.21 -10.27
CA ILE A 198 -17.27 18.81 -10.01
C ILE A 198 -16.43 18.91 -11.28
N ALA A 199 -16.91 18.40 -12.41
CA ALA A 199 -16.20 18.48 -13.68
C ALA A 199 -15.93 19.94 -14.12
N ASN A 200 -16.90 20.83 -13.95
CA ASN A 200 -16.73 22.26 -14.25
C ASN A 200 -15.72 22.94 -13.32
N LYS A 201 -15.71 22.59 -12.03
CA LYS A 201 -14.70 23.05 -11.07
C LYS A 201 -13.29 22.68 -11.54
N ILE A 202 -13.06 21.41 -11.87
CA ILE A 202 -11.74 20.91 -12.32
C ILE A 202 -11.29 21.62 -13.61
N ILE A 203 -12.19 21.81 -14.58
CA ILE A 203 -11.88 22.54 -15.82
C ILE A 203 -11.43 23.97 -15.51
N LYS A 204 -12.14 24.67 -14.63
CA LYS A 204 -11.82 26.04 -14.24
C LYS A 204 -10.45 26.12 -13.58
N GLU A 205 -10.18 25.26 -12.59
CA GLU A 205 -8.91 25.28 -11.86
C GLU A 205 -7.72 24.87 -12.76
N CYS A 206 -7.91 23.93 -13.69
CA CYS A 206 -6.90 23.60 -14.71
C CYS A 206 -6.60 24.74 -15.69
N LEU A 207 -7.58 25.61 -15.98
CA LEU A 207 -7.38 26.80 -16.82
C LEU A 207 -6.61 27.90 -16.09
N GLU A 208 -6.82 28.02 -14.78
CA GLU A 208 -6.11 28.99 -13.93
C GLU A 208 -4.64 28.57 -13.70
N ASN A 209 -4.34 27.26 -13.69
CA ASN A 209 -2.99 26.72 -13.45
C ASN A 209 -2.54 25.71 -14.53
N PRO A 210 -2.32 26.14 -15.79
CA PRO A 210 -2.11 25.23 -16.91
C PRO A 210 -0.76 24.47 -16.91
N PHE A 211 0.25 24.99 -16.21
CA PHE A 211 1.62 24.44 -16.21
C PHE A 211 2.01 23.70 -14.93
N GLU A 212 1.12 23.68 -13.93
CA GLU A 212 1.42 23.01 -12.68
C GLU A 212 1.21 21.50 -12.86
N LYS A 213 2.22 20.71 -12.46
CA LYS A 213 2.01 19.29 -12.26
C LYS A 213 1.07 19.15 -11.07
N ILE A 214 -0.20 18.90 -11.34
CA ILE A 214 -1.19 18.62 -10.31
C ILE A 214 -1.01 17.14 -9.94
N GLU A 215 -0.38 16.90 -8.79
CA GLU A 215 -0.18 15.62 -8.10
C GLU A 215 -0.22 14.34 -8.97
N GLY A 216 0.96 13.74 -9.19
CA GLY A 216 1.13 12.46 -9.92
C GLY A 216 1.70 12.60 -11.33
N ASP A 217 1.54 11.54 -12.13
CA ASP A 217 2.08 11.44 -13.50
C ASP A 217 1.19 12.10 -14.56
N PHE A 218 0.03 12.64 -14.18
CA PHE A 218 -0.96 13.20 -15.12
C PHE A 218 -0.87 14.74 -15.22
N SER A 219 -1.11 15.27 -16.42
CA SER A 219 -1.07 16.71 -16.69
C SER A 219 -2.43 17.38 -16.43
N SER A 220 -2.43 18.70 -16.18
CA SER A 220 -3.63 19.55 -16.16
C SER A 220 -4.53 19.32 -17.40
N GLN A 221 -3.91 19.11 -18.57
CA GLN A 221 -4.60 18.83 -19.83
C GLN A 221 -5.39 17.52 -19.80
N TYR A 222 -4.86 16.49 -19.14
CA TYR A 222 -5.57 15.22 -18.96
C TYR A 222 -6.85 15.42 -18.16
N TYR A 223 -6.76 16.04 -16.98
CA TYR A 223 -7.91 16.26 -16.11
C TYR A 223 -8.97 17.16 -16.77
N GLN A 224 -8.53 18.19 -17.49
CA GLN A 224 -9.43 19.05 -18.27
C GLN A 224 -10.15 18.27 -19.39
N SER A 225 -9.43 17.44 -20.14
CA SER A 225 -10.01 16.62 -21.22
C SER A 225 -11.05 15.65 -20.67
N ARG A 226 -10.69 14.92 -19.60
CA ARG A 226 -11.58 13.94 -18.98
C ARG A 226 -12.85 14.58 -18.43
N SER A 227 -12.73 15.74 -17.78
CA SER A 227 -13.87 16.49 -17.27
C SER A 227 -14.82 16.96 -18.38
N LYS A 228 -14.29 17.39 -19.53
CA LYS A 228 -15.11 17.75 -20.71
C LYS A 228 -15.86 16.54 -21.26
N ASP A 229 -15.24 15.37 -21.27
CA ASP A 229 -15.89 14.12 -21.70
C ASP A 229 -17.04 13.74 -20.77
N ILE A 230 -16.86 13.86 -19.45
CA ILE A 230 -17.94 13.63 -18.46
C ILE A 230 -19.14 14.54 -18.74
N ILE A 231 -18.93 15.84 -18.93
CA ILE A 231 -20.02 16.80 -19.22
C ILE A 231 -20.74 16.46 -20.53
N LYS A 232 -19.98 16.11 -21.57
CA LYS A 232 -20.53 15.72 -22.87
C LYS A 232 -21.41 14.48 -22.75
N ASP A 233 -20.99 13.49 -21.98
CA ASP A 233 -21.73 12.25 -21.79
C ASP A 233 -22.95 12.45 -20.87
N ILE A 234 -22.86 13.29 -19.84
CA ILE A 234 -24.01 13.74 -19.04
C ILE A 234 -25.09 14.35 -19.94
N ASN A 235 -24.72 15.27 -20.84
CA ASN A 235 -25.67 15.90 -21.76
C ASN A 235 -26.33 14.88 -22.71
N ARG A 236 -25.57 13.89 -23.19
CA ARG A 236 -26.11 12.79 -24.00
C ARG A 236 -27.09 11.92 -23.21
N MET A 237 -26.78 11.63 -21.95
CA MET A 237 -27.65 10.83 -21.06
C MET A 237 -28.94 11.58 -20.72
N LYS A 238 -28.87 12.86 -20.36
CA LYS A 238 -30.04 13.73 -20.11
C LYS A 238 -31.00 13.77 -21.33
N ASN A 239 -30.46 13.79 -22.54
CA ASN A 239 -31.27 13.83 -23.78
C ASN A 239 -31.92 12.49 -24.16
N LYS A 240 -31.42 11.35 -23.70
CA LYS A 240 -32.04 10.03 -23.98
C LYS A 240 -33.30 9.77 -23.17
N HIS A 241 -33.53 10.53 -22.10
CA HIS A 241 -34.66 10.37 -21.19
C HIS A 241 -35.74 11.45 -21.32
N ARG A 242 -35.60 12.35 -22.30
CA ARG A 242 -36.60 13.34 -22.69
C ARG A 242 -37.39 12.85 -23.90
#